data_AF-A0A1V6K268-F1
#
_entry.id   AF-A0A1V6K268-F1
#
_cell.length_a   1.000
_cell.length_b   1.000
_cell.length_c   1.000
_cell.angle_alpha   90.00
_cell.angle_beta   90.00
_cell.angle_gamma   90.00
#
_symmetry.space_group_name_H-M   'P 1'
#
loop_
_entity.id
_entity.type
_entity.pdbx_description
1 polymer ?
#
loop_
_entity_poly.entity_id
_entity_poly.type
_entity_poly.pdbx_seq_one_letter_code
_entity_poly.pdbx_strand_id
1 'polypeptide(L)'
;MQNLLLSIGLPPIPLVPVSSTQIIVGAVVGIGLVKGGKNIRYNILGKVSLAWIAAPVIAFFFAFIALFIVQNVFEQTVYQKTIYTFNHTTIRQIEKEGLDVNHLSSVNGRKFYREMVVYKELKAEKYFSRSEILKIIRITEVYPLKVNTKLLQDKGLAIRFTEQQWEALVKLEGREFRHKWQLQETLAKDPSWQRRKEITERDKLHNQDLEEQFNLLFRTFYLPPEQ
;
A
#
# COMPACT_ATOMS: atom_id res chain seq x y z
N MET A 1 3.58 26.05 -6.13
CA MET A 1 2.23 26.41 -5.60
C MET A 1 1.83 25.63 -4.36
N GLN A 2 2.14 24.33 -4.24
CA GLN A 2 1.83 23.55 -3.02
C GLN A 2 2.48 24.13 -1.75
N ASN A 3 3.77 24.50 -1.80
CA ASN A 3 4.48 25.09 -0.65
C ASN A 3 3.85 26.41 -0.13
N LEU A 4 3.14 27.15 -0.97
CA LEU A 4 2.51 28.44 -0.63
C LEU A 4 1.13 28.23 0.01
N LEU A 5 0.39 27.21 -0.42
CA LEU A 5 -0.85 26.75 0.24
C LEU A 5 -0.55 26.13 1.62
N LEU A 6 0.58 25.42 1.74
CA LEU A 6 1.05 24.82 2.98
C LEU A 6 1.58 25.85 4.00
N SER A 7 2.06 27.02 3.55
CA SER A 7 2.46 28.09 4.47
C SER A 7 1.27 28.83 5.08
N ILE A 8 0.10 28.77 4.45
CA ILE A 8 -1.15 29.43 4.91
C ILE A 8 -2.14 28.46 5.57
N GLY A 9 -1.75 27.21 5.81
CA GLY A 9 -2.57 26.23 6.52
C GLY A 9 -3.78 25.69 5.74
N LEU A 10 -3.82 25.87 4.41
CA LEU A 10 -4.90 25.36 3.57
C LEU A 10 -4.59 23.93 3.09
N PRO A 11 -5.61 23.04 3.04
CA PRO A 11 -5.42 21.69 2.53
C PRO A 11 -5.04 21.72 1.03
N PRO A 12 -4.19 20.81 0.56
CA PRO A 12 -3.89 20.69 -0.86
C PRO A 12 -5.18 20.37 -1.63
N ILE A 13 -5.41 21.10 -2.74
CA ILE A 13 -6.55 20.82 -3.63
C ILE A 13 -6.42 19.36 -4.09
N PRO A 14 -7.45 18.51 -3.93
CA PRO A 14 -7.39 17.15 -4.45
C PRO A 14 -7.38 17.23 -5.99
N LEU A 15 -6.24 16.98 -6.61
CA LEU A 15 -6.14 16.83 -8.06
C LEU A 15 -6.77 15.49 -8.45
N VAL A 16 -8.08 15.46 -8.64
CA VAL A 16 -8.74 14.31 -9.25
C VAL A 16 -8.53 14.39 -10.75
N PRO A 17 -7.87 13.41 -11.39
CA PRO A 17 -7.73 13.40 -12.84
C PRO A 17 -9.11 13.23 -13.48
N VAL A 18 -9.57 14.26 -14.19
CA VAL A 18 -10.84 14.25 -14.94
C VAL A 18 -10.57 14.24 -16.44
N SER A 19 -11.37 13.49 -17.20
CA SER A 19 -11.23 13.42 -18.65
C SER A 19 -11.73 14.71 -19.30
N SER A 20 -10.82 15.53 -19.82
CA SER A 20 -11.17 16.78 -20.54
C SER A 20 -12.10 16.51 -21.72
N THR A 21 -11.94 15.37 -22.42
CA THR A 21 -12.81 14.99 -23.54
C THR A 21 -14.26 14.77 -23.10
N GLN A 22 -14.49 14.11 -21.95
CA GLN A 22 -15.84 13.90 -21.44
C GLN A 22 -16.51 15.21 -21.03
N ILE A 23 -15.75 16.13 -20.42
CA ILE A 23 -16.23 17.46 -20.05
C ILE A 23 -16.68 18.25 -21.29
N ILE A 24 -15.88 18.23 -22.37
CA ILE A 24 -16.21 18.93 -23.62
C ILE A 24 -17.47 18.32 -24.26
N VAL A 25 -17.57 16.99 -24.34
CA VAL A 25 -18.76 16.32 -24.90
C VAL A 25 -20.01 16.65 -24.07
N GLY A 26 -19.92 16.64 -22.74
CA GLY A 26 -21.01 17.02 -21.85
C GLY A 26 -21.45 18.48 -22.04
N ALA A 27 -20.50 19.41 -22.19
CA ALA A 27 -20.79 20.82 -22.44
C ALA A 27 -21.52 21.03 -23.79
N VAL A 28 -21.08 20.36 -24.86
CA VAL A 28 -21.71 20.43 -26.19
C VAL A 28 -23.13 19.86 -26.15
N VAL A 29 -23.34 18.74 -25.46
CA VAL A 29 -24.67 18.15 -25.27
C VAL A 29 -25.58 19.11 -24.51
N GLY A 30 -25.10 19.74 -23.43
CA GLY A 30 -25.84 20.73 -22.65
C GLY A 30 -26.30 21.93 -23.50
N ILE A 31 -25.41 22.51 -24.32
CA ILE A 31 -25.76 23.60 -25.25
C ILE A 31 -26.80 23.14 -26.27
N GLY A 32 -26.65 21.91 -26.79
CA GLY A 32 -27.61 21.33 -27.73
C GLY A 32 -29.00 21.15 -27.14
N LEU A 33 -29.10 20.78 -25.86
CA LEU A 33 -30.36 20.58 -25.15
C LEU A 33 -31.06 21.93 -24.90
N VAL A 34 -30.32 22.96 -24.48
CA VAL A 34 -30.85 24.32 -24.31
C VAL A 34 -31.41 24.88 -25.63
N LYS A 35 -30.81 24.52 -26.78
CA LYS A 35 -31.28 24.89 -28.12
C LYS A 35 -32.41 23.99 -28.65
N GLY A 36 -33.09 23.25 -27.79
CA GLY A 36 -34.26 22.42 -28.13
C GLY A 36 -33.93 21.02 -28.65
N GLY A 37 -32.69 20.54 -28.49
CA GLY A 37 -32.30 19.14 -28.70
C GLY A 37 -32.32 18.62 -30.15
N LYS A 38 -32.97 19.33 -31.08
CA LYS A 38 -33.11 18.93 -32.49
C LYS A 38 -31.79 18.96 -33.29
N ASN A 39 -30.84 19.77 -32.86
CA ASN A 39 -29.52 19.89 -33.50
C ASN A 39 -28.48 18.89 -32.94
N ILE A 40 -28.86 18.04 -31.98
CA ILE A 40 -27.97 17.02 -31.43
C ILE A 40 -27.98 15.79 -32.34
N ARG A 41 -26.78 15.38 -32.78
CA ARG A 41 -26.59 14.13 -33.52
C ARG A 41 -26.51 12.95 -32.56
N TYR A 42 -27.66 12.48 -32.07
CA TYR A 42 -27.75 11.37 -31.10
C TYR A 42 -27.04 10.09 -31.55
N ASN A 43 -27.00 9.81 -32.86
CA ASN A 43 -26.27 8.66 -33.41
C ASN A 43 -24.75 8.75 -33.13
N ILE A 44 -24.16 9.95 -33.22
CA ILE A 44 -22.75 10.14 -32.89
C ILE A 44 -22.54 10.01 -31.38
N LEU A 45 -23.42 10.62 -30.59
CA LEU A 45 -23.33 10.55 -29.14
C LEU A 45 -23.40 9.09 -28.64
N GLY A 46 -24.31 8.29 -29.20
CA GLY A 46 -24.42 6.87 -28.90
C GLY A 46 -23.15 6.07 -29.26
N LYS A 47 -22.54 6.34 -30.42
CA LYS A 47 -21.25 5.72 -30.79
C LYS A 47 -20.13 6.08 -29.83
N VAL A 48 -20.06 7.34 -29.39
CA VAL A 48 -19.06 7.81 -28.42
C VAL A 48 -19.27 7.16 -27.05
N SER A 49 -20.52 7.09 -26.57
CA SER A 49 -20.84 6.42 -25.32
C SER A 49 -20.54 4.91 -25.38
N LEU A 50 -20.83 4.25 -26.50
CA LEU A 50 -20.47 2.85 -26.71
C LEU A 50 -18.94 2.65 -26.68
N ALA A 51 -18.18 3.56 -27.29
CA ALA A 51 -16.73 3.52 -27.25
C ALA A 51 -16.17 3.69 -25.83
N TRP A 52 -16.79 4.52 -24.98
CA TRP A 52 -16.40 4.66 -23.57
C TRP A 52 -16.60 3.39 -22.74
N ILE A 53 -17.57 2.55 -23.11
CA ILE A 53 -17.80 1.25 -22.46
C ILE A 53 -16.89 0.18 -23.07
N ALA A 54 -16.72 0.21 -24.39
CA ALA A 54 -15.89 -0.77 -25.11
C ALA A 54 -14.40 -0.64 -24.75
N ALA A 55 -13.88 0.57 -24.57
CA ALA A 55 -12.45 0.78 -24.33
C ALA A 55 -11.94 0.11 -23.03
N PRO A 56 -12.60 0.24 -21.86
CA PRO A 56 -12.21 -0.49 -20.65
C PRO A 56 -12.31 -2.02 -20.81
N VAL A 57 -13.34 -2.52 -21.52
CA VAL A 57 -13.52 -3.95 -21.75
C VAL A 57 -12.39 -4.51 -22.60
N ILE A 58 -12.08 -3.84 -23.70
CA ILE A 58 -10.96 -4.22 -24.58
C ILE A 58 -9.64 -4.15 -23.81
N ALA A 59 -9.40 -3.07 -23.05
CA ALA A 59 -8.21 -2.93 -22.22
C ALA A 59 -8.08 -4.04 -21.17
N PHE A 60 -9.19 -4.47 -20.56
CA PHE A 60 -9.22 -5.60 -19.63
C PHE A 60 -8.75 -6.90 -20.30
N PHE A 61 -9.27 -7.23 -21.48
CA PHE A 61 -8.84 -8.43 -22.21
C PHE A 61 -7.37 -8.36 -22.61
N PHE A 62 -6.90 -7.22 -23.11
CA PHE A 62 -5.48 -7.04 -23.43
C PHE A 62 -4.60 -7.20 -22.20
N ALA A 63 -4.96 -6.59 -21.07
CA ALA A 63 -4.21 -6.71 -19.82
C ALA A 63 -4.19 -8.16 -19.30
N PHE A 64 -5.33 -8.86 -19.35
CA PHE A 64 -5.42 -10.26 -18.95
C PHE A 64 -4.51 -11.17 -19.80
N ILE A 65 -4.54 -11.00 -21.13
CA ILE A 65 -3.69 -11.77 -22.05
C ILE A 65 -2.20 -11.44 -21.80
N ALA A 66 -1.85 -10.17 -21.64
CA ALA A 66 -0.48 -9.76 -21.34
C ALA A 66 0.02 -10.38 -20.03
N LEU A 67 -0.79 -10.35 -18.97
CA LEU A 67 -0.48 -10.99 -17.69
C LEU A 67 -0.32 -12.51 -17.84
N PHE A 68 -1.19 -13.15 -18.60
CA PHE A 68 -1.09 -14.58 -18.88
C PHE A 68 0.22 -14.92 -19.59
N ILE A 69 0.59 -14.17 -20.63
CA ILE A 69 1.87 -14.36 -21.33
C ILE A 69 3.03 -14.16 -20.36
N VAL A 70 3.00 -13.11 -19.54
CA VAL A 70 4.11 -12.83 -18.62
C VAL A 70 4.30 -13.96 -17.61
N GLN A 71 3.21 -14.47 -17.02
CA GLN A 71 3.27 -15.55 -16.04
C GLN A 71 3.72 -16.88 -16.66
N ASN A 72 3.25 -17.23 -17.85
CA ASN A 72 3.50 -18.53 -18.46
C ASN A 72 4.81 -18.59 -19.26
N VAL A 73 5.23 -17.47 -19.87
CA VAL A 73 6.45 -17.44 -20.70
C VAL A 73 7.69 -17.05 -19.91
N PHE A 74 7.57 -16.15 -18.91
CA PHE A 74 8.72 -15.70 -18.12
C PHE A 74 8.85 -16.39 -16.75
N GLU A 75 7.99 -17.36 -16.43
CA GLU A 75 7.95 -18.10 -15.15
C GLU A 75 8.07 -17.19 -13.90
N GLN A 76 7.70 -15.90 -14.01
CA GLN A 76 7.78 -14.99 -12.89
C GLN A 76 6.72 -15.39 -11.87
N THR A 77 7.18 -15.88 -10.70
CA THR A 77 6.31 -16.20 -9.58
C THR A 77 5.75 -14.91 -8.97
N VAL A 78 4.68 -14.39 -9.56
CA VAL A 78 3.95 -13.21 -9.03
C VAL A 78 3.26 -13.56 -7.69
N TYR A 79 3.06 -14.85 -7.41
CA TYR A 79 2.49 -15.33 -6.16
C TYR A 79 3.60 -15.61 -5.12
N GLN A 80 3.78 -14.69 -4.17
CA GLN A 80 4.62 -14.92 -3.00
C GLN A 80 3.80 -15.62 -1.91
N LYS A 81 4.24 -16.81 -1.48
CA LYS A 81 3.60 -17.55 -0.40
C LYS A 81 3.96 -16.89 0.94
N THR A 82 3.11 -15.99 1.40
CA THR A 82 3.27 -15.35 2.72
C THR A 82 2.93 -16.32 3.84
N ILE A 83 3.87 -16.48 4.78
CA ILE A 83 3.69 -17.33 5.96
C ILE A 83 3.28 -16.43 7.12
N TYR A 84 2.32 -16.87 7.92
CA TYR A 84 1.90 -16.20 9.15
C TYR A 84 2.24 -17.10 10.32
N THR A 85 2.93 -16.58 11.32
CA THR A 85 3.36 -17.36 12.49
C THR A 85 2.83 -16.71 13.76
N PHE A 86 2.28 -17.54 14.66
CA PHE A 86 1.88 -17.12 15.99
C PHE A 86 2.87 -17.71 16.99
N ASN A 87 3.92 -16.96 17.29
CA ASN A 87 4.93 -17.33 18.30
C ASN A 87 4.96 -16.30 19.43
N HIS A 88 5.77 -16.55 20.45
CA HIS A 88 5.89 -15.63 21.59
C HIS A 88 6.20 -14.18 21.16
N THR A 89 7.04 -13.98 20.13
CA THR A 89 7.40 -12.65 19.63
C THR A 89 6.20 -11.92 19.02
N THR A 90 5.42 -12.60 18.17
CA THR A 90 4.24 -11.99 17.53
C THR A 90 3.09 -11.81 18.53
N ILE A 91 2.90 -12.74 19.46
CA ILE A 91 1.88 -12.61 20.52
C ILE A 91 2.19 -11.40 21.41
N ARG A 92 3.45 -11.24 21.84
CA ARG A 92 3.89 -10.08 22.61
C ARG A 92 3.71 -8.77 21.83
N GLN A 93 3.93 -8.80 20.52
CA GLN A 93 3.70 -7.62 19.67
C GLN A 93 2.20 -7.29 19.56
N ILE A 94 1.34 -8.29 19.48
CA ILE A 94 -0.12 -8.12 19.48
C ILE A 94 -0.59 -7.49 20.81
N GLU A 95 -0.08 -7.99 21.93
CA GLU A 95 -0.37 -7.45 23.26
C GLU A 95 0.07 -5.99 23.40
N LYS A 96 1.29 -5.66 22.96
CA LYS A 96 1.82 -4.28 22.95
C LYS A 96 0.94 -3.30 22.17
N GLU A 97 0.26 -3.82 21.13
CA GLU A 97 -0.66 -3.07 20.28
C GLU A 97 -2.08 -2.95 20.87
N GLY A 98 -2.27 -3.39 22.11
CA GLY A 98 -3.50 -3.23 22.91
C GLY A 98 -4.58 -4.26 22.63
N LEU A 99 -4.24 -5.39 22.00
CA LEU A 99 -5.19 -6.44 21.63
C LEU A 99 -5.20 -7.57 22.65
N ASP A 100 -6.38 -8.14 22.92
CA ASP A 100 -6.54 -9.25 23.86
C ASP A 100 -5.96 -10.56 23.29
N VAL A 101 -4.92 -11.08 23.94
CA VAL A 101 -4.23 -12.30 23.54
C VAL A 101 -4.85 -13.58 24.08
N ASN A 102 -5.74 -13.50 25.07
CA ASN A 102 -6.37 -14.69 25.68
C ASN A 102 -7.20 -15.48 24.66
N HIS A 103 -7.83 -14.75 23.73
CA HIS A 103 -8.63 -15.30 22.65
C HIS A 103 -7.81 -15.77 21.43
N LEU A 104 -6.47 -15.79 21.52
CA LEU A 104 -5.57 -16.30 20.47
C LEU A 104 -5.09 -17.74 20.72
N SER A 105 -5.62 -18.40 21.73
CA SER A 105 -5.25 -19.77 22.10
C SER A 105 -5.41 -20.77 20.92
N SER A 106 -6.41 -20.57 20.06
CA SER A 106 -6.67 -21.43 18.89
C SER A 106 -5.61 -21.30 17.80
N VAL A 107 -4.94 -20.14 17.67
CA VAL A 107 -3.92 -19.87 16.66
C VAL A 107 -2.49 -19.90 17.23
N ASN A 108 -2.33 -19.81 18.55
CA ASN A 108 -1.03 -19.74 19.20
C ASN A 108 -0.16 -20.99 18.92
N GLY A 109 1.11 -20.77 18.59
CA GLY A 109 2.06 -21.82 18.21
C GLY A 109 1.93 -22.33 16.77
N ARG A 110 0.91 -21.91 16.02
CA ARG A 110 0.64 -22.41 14.66
C ARG A 110 1.25 -21.53 13.57
N LYS A 111 1.44 -22.14 12.40
CA LYS A 111 1.82 -21.47 11.15
C LYS A 111 0.71 -21.61 10.14
N PHE A 112 0.49 -20.56 9.37
CA PHE A 112 -0.50 -20.51 8.30
C PHE A 112 0.15 -20.05 7.01
N TYR A 113 -0.28 -20.62 5.88
CA TYR A 113 0.29 -20.33 4.56
C TYR A 113 -0.62 -19.47 3.69
N ARG A 114 -1.76 -19.02 4.25
CA ARG A 114 -2.76 -18.22 3.56
C ARG A 114 -3.42 -17.31 4.58
N GLU A 115 -3.47 -16.02 4.25
CA GLU A 115 -4.13 -14.99 5.05
C GLU A 115 -5.57 -15.36 5.41
N MET A 116 -6.30 -15.87 4.41
CA MET A 116 -7.73 -16.18 4.53
C MET A 116 -8.01 -17.25 5.58
N VAL A 117 -7.06 -18.16 5.85
CA VAL A 117 -7.23 -19.19 6.88
C VAL A 117 -7.18 -18.55 8.26
N VAL A 118 -6.18 -17.68 8.51
CA VAL A 118 -6.06 -16.91 9.75
C VAL A 118 -7.31 -16.05 9.95
N TYR A 119 -7.74 -15.33 8.91
CA TYR A 119 -8.92 -14.49 8.98
C TYR A 119 -10.19 -15.28 9.36
N LYS A 120 -10.39 -16.44 8.75
CA LYS A 120 -11.56 -17.30 9.04
C LYS A 120 -11.53 -17.84 10.47
N GLU A 121 -10.38 -18.29 10.94
CA GLU A 121 -10.24 -18.80 12.31
C GLU A 121 -10.53 -17.71 13.35
N LEU A 122 -9.88 -16.53 13.22
CA LEU A 122 -10.11 -15.43 14.15
C LEU A 122 -11.53 -14.86 14.09
N LYS A 123 -12.17 -14.88 12.91
CA LYS A 123 -13.56 -14.44 12.75
C LYS A 123 -14.56 -15.40 13.36
N ALA A 124 -14.28 -16.71 13.37
CA ALA A 124 -15.17 -17.72 13.94
C ALA A 124 -15.40 -17.53 15.44
N GLU A 125 -14.36 -17.06 16.14
CA GLU A 125 -14.36 -16.81 17.58
C GLU A 125 -15.20 -15.58 17.99
N LYS A 126 -15.53 -14.68 17.05
CA LYS A 126 -16.32 -13.44 17.25
C LYS A 126 -15.78 -12.43 18.27
N TYR A 127 -14.58 -12.63 18.83
CA TYR A 127 -13.97 -11.70 19.79
C TYR A 127 -13.32 -10.47 19.14
N PHE A 128 -12.80 -10.62 17.92
CA PHE A 128 -12.08 -9.55 17.21
C PHE A 128 -12.93 -8.90 16.11
N SER A 129 -12.90 -7.58 16.04
CA SER A 129 -13.43 -6.81 14.92
C SER A 129 -12.61 -7.04 13.64
N ARG A 130 -13.18 -6.71 12.49
CA ARG A 130 -12.48 -6.83 11.19
C ARG A 130 -11.13 -6.10 11.19
N SER A 131 -11.06 -4.90 11.77
CA SER A 131 -9.84 -4.11 11.86
C SER A 131 -8.77 -4.77 12.73
N GLU A 132 -9.17 -5.36 13.85
CA GLU A 132 -8.26 -6.04 14.78
C GLU A 132 -7.70 -7.32 14.14
N ILE A 133 -8.54 -8.11 13.48
CA ILE A 133 -8.09 -9.30 12.74
C ILE A 133 -7.03 -8.94 11.69
N LEU A 134 -7.27 -7.88 10.90
CA LEU A 134 -6.29 -7.42 9.91
C LEU A 134 -4.99 -6.92 10.56
N LYS A 135 -5.08 -6.31 11.74
CA LYS A 135 -3.89 -5.88 12.52
C LYS A 135 -3.09 -7.09 13.00
N ILE A 136 -3.75 -8.13 13.54
CA ILE A 136 -3.13 -9.39 13.98
C ILE A 136 -2.43 -10.10 12.80
N ILE A 137 -3.12 -10.19 11.66
CA ILE A 137 -2.57 -10.76 10.43
C ILE A 137 -1.30 -10.01 10.01
N ARG A 138 -1.33 -8.67 10.01
CA ARG A 138 -0.15 -7.84 9.66
C ARG A 138 1.02 -8.06 10.61
N ILE A 139 0.77 -8.24 11.91
CA ILE A 139 1.82 -8.48 12.92
C ILE A 139 2.44 -9.86 12.75
N THR A 140 1.63 -10.87 12.42
CA THR A 140 2.04 -12.27 12.29
C THR A 140 2.65 -12.62 10.93
N GLU A 141 2.48 -11.74 9.94
CA GLU A 141 3.07 -11.84 8.60
C GLU A 141 4.60 -11.96 8.69
N VAL A 142 5.14 -13.09 8.25
CA VAL A 142 6.58 -13.31 8.08
C VAL A 142 7.00 -12.66 6.76
N TYR A 143 7.85 -11.65 6.87
CA TYR A 143 8.37 -10.89 5.75
C TYR A 143 9.87 -10.69 6.00
N PRO A 144 10.71 -11.65 5.59
CA PRO A 144 12.13 -11.58 5.84
C PRO A 144 12.74 -10.38 5.12
N LEU A 145 13.54 -9.62 5.85
CA LEU A 145 14.19 -8.40 5.39
C LEU A 145 15.67 -8.51 5.73
N LYS A 146 16.53 -8.11 4.80
CA LYS A 146 17.96 -7.90 5.04
C LYS A 146 18.33 -6.49 4.64
N VAL A 147 18.79 -5.69 5.61
CA VAL A 147 19.19 -4.32 5.35
C VAL A 147 20.40 -4.31 4.42
N ASN A 148 20.26 -3.63 3.29
CA ASN A 148 21.29 -3.48 2.27
C ASN A 148 21.26 -2.05 1.71
N THR A 149 21.99 -1.16 2.36
CA THR A 149 22.08 0.26 1.99
C THR A 149 22.76 0.47 0.65
N LYS A 150 23.67 -0.43 0.24
CA LYS A 150 24.28 -0.39 -1.09
C LYS A 150 23.24 -0.49 -2.19
N LEU A 151 22.24 -1.37 -2.04
CA LEU A 151 21.15 -1.50 -3.02
C LEU A 151 20.32 -0.21 -3.15
N LEU A 152 20.18 0.57 -2.07
CA LEU A 152 19.51 1.87 -2.12
C LEU A 152 20.37 2.91 -2.84
N GLN A 153 21.68 2.90 -2.64
CA GLN A 153 22.61 3.81 -3.35
C GLN A 153 22.66 3.49 -4.84
N ASP A 154 22.85 2.22 -5.20
CA ASP A 154 22.96 1.76 -6.59
C ASP A 154 21.69 2.09 -7.41
N LYS A 155 20.53 2.11 -6.76
CA LYS A 155 19.24 2.47 -7.37
C LYS A 155 18.91 3.97 -7.30
N GLY A 156 19.81 4.81 -6.77
CA GLY A 156 19.57 6.24 -6.60
C GLY A 156 18.45 6.57 -5.61
N LEU A 157 18.07 5.64 -4.73
CA LEU A 157 16.98 5.78 -3.77
C LEU A 157 17.43 6.45 -2.47
N ALA A 158 18.74 6.59 -2.24
CA ALA A 158 19.31 7.25 -1.06
C ALA A 158 18.81 8.70 -0.88
N ILE A 159 18.48 9.40 -1.98
CA ILE A 159 17.95 10.76 -1.98
C ILE A 159 16.62 10.93 -1.23
N ARG A 160 15.90 9.82 -0.96
CA ARG A 160 14.62 9.84 -0.23
C ARG A 160 14.78 9.94 1.28
N PHE A 161 16.00 9.90 1.80
CA PHE A 161 16.28 9.88 3.24
C PHE A 161 17.11 11.09 3.64
N THR A 162 16.92 11.58 4.86
CA THR A 162 17.79 12.61 5.44
C THR A 162 19.13 11.99 5.89
N GLU A 163 20.16 12.82 6.11
CA GLU A 163 21.46 12.37 6.64
C GLU A 163 21.32 11.55 7.93
N GLN A 164 20.49 12.00 8.88
CA GLN A 164 20.24 11.29 10.13
C GLN A 164 19.56 9.93 9.89
N GLN A 165 18.55 9.92 9.01
CA GLN A 165 17.86 8.68 8.66
C GLN A 165 18.80 7.69 7.97
N TRP A 166 19.68 8.20 7.09
CA TRP A 166 20.68 7.42 6.39
C TRP A 166 21.70 6.80 7.34
N GLU A 167 22.22 7.57 8.30
CA GLU A 167 23.15 7.08 9.31
C GLU A 167 22.54 5.94 10.14
N ALA A 168 21.27 6.05 10.53
CA ALA A 168 20.55 4.98 11.23
C ALA A 168 20.39 3.71 10.38
N LEU A 169 20.20 3.84 9.06
CA LEU A 169 20.14 2.70 8.14
C LEU A 169 21.51 2.02 7.99
N VAL A 170 22.58 2.80 7.83
CA VAL A 170 23.95 2.28 7.71
C VAL A 170 24.37 1.50 8.96
N LYS A 171 23.96 1.95 10.16
CA LYS A 171 24.17 1.21 11.42
C LYS A 171 23.51 -0.17 11.45
N LEU A 172 22.51 -0.41 10.59
CA LEU A 172 21.80 -1.69 10.50
C LEU A 172 22.25 -2.54 9.30
N GLU A 173 23.29 -2.14 8.57
CA GLU A 173 23.75 -2.86 7.37
C GLU A 173 23.97 -4.36 7.63
N GLY A 174 23.42 -5.19 6.74
CA GLY A 174 23.50 -6.65 6.82
C GLY A 174 22.61 -7.29 7.89
N ARG A 175 21.95 -6.52 8.76
CA ARG A 175 21.04 -7.05 9.78
C ARG A 175 19.76 -7.60 9.17
N GLU A 176 19.30 -8.71 9.72
CA GLU A 176 18.08 -9.39 9.27
C GLU A 176 16.92 -9.20 10.24
N PHE A 177 15.72 -9.07 9.67
CA PHE A 177 14.45 -8.95 10.39
C PHE A 177 13.45 -9.94 9.80
N ARG A 178 12.64 -10.59 10.64
CA ARG A 178 11.63 -11.55 10.19
C ARG A 178 10.28 -10.90 9.89
N HIS A 179 10.03 -9.73 10.46
CA HIS A 179 8.77 -9.00 10.32
C HIS A 179 9.04 -7.52 10.04
N LYS A 180 8.17 -6.90 9.24
CA LYS A 180 8.24 -5.46 8.89
C LYS A 180 8.32 -4.56 10.12
N TRP A 181 7.51 -4.84 11.13
CA TRP A 181 7.45 -4.06 12.37
C TRP A 181 8.77 -4.09 13.16
N GLN A 182 9.59 -5.14 13.05
CA GLN A 182 10.87 -5.21 13.78
C GLN A 182 11.89 -4.18 13.24
N LEU A 183 11.92 -3.99 11.92
CA LEU A 183 12.73 -2.96 11.29
C LEU A 183 12.22 -1.57 11.70
N GLN A 184 10.90 -1.35 11.67
CA GLN A 184 10.29 -0.08 12.08
C GLN A 184 10.63 0.26 13.53
N GLU A 185 10.44 -0.69 14.46
CA GLU A 185 10.75 -0.47 15.87
C GLU A 185 12.24 -0.22 16.13
N THR A 186 13.11 -0.87 15.35
CA THR A 186 14.55 -0.67 15.48
C THR A 186 14.95 0.72 14.99
N LEU A 187 14.41 1.16 13.85
CA LEU A 187 14.67 2.48 13.29
C LEU A 187 14.04 3.59 14.16
N ALA A 188 12.82 3.39 14.68
CA ALA A 188 12.11 4.35 15.53
C ALA A 188 12.81 4.66 16.87
N LYS A 189 13.88 3.94 17.23
CA LYS A 189 14.78 4.35 18.32
C LYS A 189 15.50 5.66 18.02
N ASP A 190 15.73 5.93 16.74
CA ASP A 190 16.23 7.21 16.27
C ASP A 190 15.06 8.19 16.09
N PRO A 191 15.14 9.42 16.62
CA PRO A 191 14.07 10.42 16.51
C PRO A 191 13.66 10.74 15.07
N SER A 192 14.58 10.62 14.11
CA SER A 192 14.31 10.89 12.69
C SER A 192 13.34 9.89 12.04
N TRP A 193 13.14 8.73 12.67
CA TRP A 193 12.24 7.67 12.22
C TRP A 193 10.97 7.56 13.07
N GLN A 194 10.75 8.49 13.99
CA GLN A 194 9.56 8.50 14.83
C GLN A 194 8.37 9.16 14.13
N ARG A 195 7.21 8.52 14.26
CA ARG A 195 5.94 9.14 13.89
C ARG A 195 5.61 10.24 14.89
N ARG A 196 5.08 11.34 14.39
CA ARG A 196 4.60 12.48 15.19
C ARG A 196 3.13 12.27 15.54
N LYS A 197 2.70 12.87 16.66
CA LYS A 197 1.26 12.96 16.97
C LYS A 197 0.62 13.88 15.93
N GLU A 198 -0.44 13.42 15.28
CA GLU A 198 -1.11 14.12 14.18
C GLU A 198 -1.96 15.30 14.69
N ILE A 199 -1.28 16.35 15.15
CA ILE A 199 -1.91 17.57 15.66
C ILE A 199 -2.07 18.58 14.52
N THR A 200 -1.08 18.64 13.62
CA THR A 200 -1.08 19.54 12.46
C THR A 200 -1.02 18.78 11.14
N GLU A 201 -1.41 19.43 10.03
CA GLU A 201 -1.25 18.85 8.69
C GLU A 201 0.22 18.56 8.34
N ARG A 202 1.17 19.31 8.91
CA ARG A 202 2.60 19.02 8.75
C ARG A 202 2.99 17.70 9.41
N ASP A 203 2.39 17.37 10.55
CA ASP A 203 2.63 16.10 11.24
C ASP A 203 2.05 14.92 10.45
N LYS A 204 0.86 15.12 9.87
CA LYS A 204 0.23 14.13 8.99
C LYS A 204 1.07 13.87 7.73
N LEU A 205 1.56 14.92 7.08
CA LEU A 205 2.45 14.80 5.91
C LEU A 205 3.78 14.14 6.27
N HIS A 206 4.37 14.48 7.42
CA HIS A 206 5.58 13.81 7.94
C HIS A 206 5.34 12.31 8.13
N ASN A 207 4.23 11.93 8.77
CA ASN A 207 3.90 10.53 8.97
C ASN A 207 3.64 9.79 7.65
N GLN A 208 3.04 10.46 6.66
CA GLN A 208 2.81 9.90 5.33
C GLN A 208 4.13 9.66 4.58
N ASP A 209 5.05 10.64 4.56
CA ASP A 209 6.36 10.49 3.92
C ASP A 209 7.18 9.38 4.61
N LEU A 210 7.14 9.32 5.94
CA LEU A 210 7.78 8.26 6.71
C LEU A 210 7.22 6.86 6.37
N GLU A 211 5.90 6.76 6.13
CA GLU A 211 5.28 5.51 5.68
C GLU A 211 5.71 5.13 4.26
N GLU A 212 5.85 6.10 3.36
CA GLU A 212 6.41 5.88 2.01
C GLU A 212 7.86 5.39 2.07
N GLN A 213 8.67 6.00 2.94
CA GLN A 213 10.05 5.60 3.21
C GLN A 213 10.09 4.15 3.71
N PHE A 214 9.27 3.77 4.70
CA PHE A 214 9.21 2.38 5.17
C PHE A 214 8.79 1.40 4.07
N ASN A 215 7.80 1.75 3.26
CA ASN A 215 7.38 0.92 2.13
C ASN A 215 8.50 0.73 1.09
N LEU A 216 9.30 1.77 0.84
CA LEU A 216 10.49 1.69 -0.02
C LEU A 216 11.53 0.73 0.57
N LEU A 217 11.79 0.83 1.87
CA LEU A 217 12.71 -0.06 2.57
C LEU A 217 12.23 -1.51 2.53
N PHE A 218 10.95 -1.78 2.81
CA PHE A 218 10.42 -3.14 2.79
C PHE A 218 10.56 -3.78 1.42
N ARG A 219 10.26 -3.05 0.35
CA ARG A 219 10.40 -3.55 -1.02
C ARG A 219 11.87 -3.78 -1.40
N THR A 220 12.77 -2.92 -0.94
CA THR A 220 14.19 -2.99 -1.31
C THR A 220 14.94 -4.05 -0.52
N PHE A 221 14.63 -4.20 0.76
CA PHE A 221 15.30 -5.12 1.67
C PHE A 221 14.64 -6.50 1.71
N TYR A 222 13.54 -6.72 0.98
CA TYR A 222 12.87 -8.00 0.97
C TYR A 222 13.81 -9.12 0.53
N LEU A 223 13.94 -10.11 1.41
CA LEU A 223 14.67 -11.33 1.15
C LEU A 223 13.64 -12.47 1.02
N PRO A 224 13.39 -12.98 -0.19
CA PRO A 224 12.44 -14.07 -0.36
C PRO A 224 12.91 -15.29 0.45
N PRO A 225 12.01 -15.97 1.20
CA PRO A 225 12.36 -17.20 1.87
C PRO A 225 12.80 -18.25 0.83
N GLU A 226 13.92 -18.94 1.10
CA GLU A 226 14.38 -20.06 0.27
C GLU A 226 13.24 -21.08 0.13
N GLN A 227 12.99 -21.54 -1.11
CA GLN A 227 11.90 -22.46 -1.47
C GLN A 227 12.16 -23.88 -0.97
#